data_AF-A0A7D9D7C1-F1
#
_entry.id   AF-A0A7D9D7C1-F1
#
_cell.length_a   1.000
_cell.length_b   1.000
_cell.length_c   1.000
_cell.angle_alpha   90.00
_cell.angle_beta   90.00
_cell.angle_gamma   90.00
#
_symmetry.space_group_name_H-M   'P 1'
#
loop_
_entity.id
_entity.type
_entity.pdbx_description
1 polymer ?
#
loop_
_entity_poly.entity_id
_entity_poly.type
_entity_poly.pdbx_seq_one_letter_code
_entity_poly.pdbx_strand_id
1 'polypeptide(L)'
;MCLKLDRNQWWLRAKTFLHKNYGISAHFTSVHANYYTAWKYVTKEDRHSVESEGHPDLNDSEGPSTSKAHMANRNRRIKRVCKRQFVEEDTDTFLEQSDGDNPEESKSKQSGKKRKRLSAYKVSEIILSKGLRNRTELLAFSNQQREEGKTDLAEFIVNRGKKVVNEVIATAWEMESAQRTQERQGKTRIELLRDAYQHECTCNADGEWHYCALQLLANNNISVDNFANCVKELLTKGRGKFRNVMLTGPANCGKTFLLNLLNKHPLASHG
;
A
#
# COMPACT_ATOMS: atom_id res chain seq x y z
N MET A 1 -7.43 -36.44 8.49
CA MET A 1 -8.34 -35.41 7.96
C MET A 1 -7.68 -34.76 6.75
N CYS A 2 -8.38 -34.77 5.61
CA CYS A 2 -8.14 -34.14 4.29
C CYS A 2 -6.72 -34.15 3.66
N LEU A 3 -6.61 -34.88 2.55
CA LEU A 3 -5.57 -34.77 1.52
C LEU A 3 -6.14 -34.03 0.30
N LYS A 4 -5.40 -33.06 -0.25
CA LYS A 4 -5.60 -32.56 -1.62
C LYS A 4 -4.26 -32.21 -2.27
N LEU A 5 -3.84 -33.04 -3.23
CA LEU A 5 -2.66 -32.85 -4.09
C LEU A 5 -3.12 -32.98 -5.54
N ASP A 6 -3.35 -31.87 -6.24
CA ASP A 6 -3.93 -31.88 -7.59
C ASP A 6 -2.89 -32.07 -8.72
N ARG A 7 -1.91 -32.95 -8.44
CA ARG A 7 -0.86 -33.49 -9.33
C ARG A 7 0.37 -32.61 -9.54
N ASN A 8 1.52 -33.09 -9.05
CA ASN A 8 2.82 -32.79 -9.62
C ASN A 8 3.26 -34.03 -10.41
N GLN A 9 3.33 -33.90 -11.75
CA GLN A 9 3.72 -34.98 -12.66
C GLN A 9 5.17 -35.42 -12.42
N TRP A 10 5.50 -36.63 -12.87
CA TRP A 10 6.60 -37.57 -12.55
C TRP A 10 8.07 -37.09 -12.42
N TRP A 11 8.35 -35.82 -12.22
CA TRP A 11 9.70 -35.25 -12.21
C TRP A 11 10.52 -35.64 -10.98
N LEU A 12 9.89 -35.92 -9.84
CA LEU A 12 10.63 -36.29 -8.63
C LEU A 12 11.24 -37.70 -8.76
N ARG A 13 10.50 -38.67 -9.32
CA ARG A 13 11.05 -40.01 -9.59
C ARG A 13 12.18 -39.96 -10.64
N ALA A 14 12.02 -39.16 -11.69
CA ALA A 14 13.05 -38.95 -12.69
C ALA A 14 14.30 -38.27 -12.10
N LYS A 15 14.12 -37.22 -11.27
CA LYS A 15 15.22 -36.55 -10.56
C LYS A 15 15.98 -37.51 -9.66
N THR A 16 15.26 -38.31 -8.85
CA THR A 16 15.87 -39.28 -7.95
C THR A 16 16.57 -40.41 -8.72
N PHE A 17 16.01 -40.86 -9.84
CA PHE A 17 16.63 -41.87 -10.70
C PHE A 17 17.95 -41.37 -11.32
N LEU A 18 17.94 -40.16 -11.89
CA LEU A 18 19.12 -39.55 -12.49
C LEU A 18 20.23 -39.29 -11.47
N HIS A 19 19.87 -38.81 -10.28
CA HIS A 19 20.82 -38.60 -9.21
C HIS A 19 21.40 -39.92 -8.68
N LYS A 20 20.56 -40.94 -8.48
CA LYS A 20 20.99 -42.21 -7.87
C LYS A 20 21.84 -43.06 -8.82
N ASN A 21 21.50 -43.11 -10.11
CA ASN A 21 22.17 -43.99 -11.06
C ASN A 21 23.29 -43.31 -11.84
N TYR A 22 23.24 -41.98 -12.00
CA TYR A 22 24.18 -41.24 -12.84
C TYR A 22 24.81 -40.03 -12.13
N GLY A 23 24.46 -39.75 -10.87
CA GLY A 23 25.02 -38.61 -10.11
C GLY A 23 24.54 -37.23 -10.60
N ILE A 24 23.55 -37.18 -11.50
CA ILE A 24 23.13 -35.94 -12.15
C ILE A 24 22.08 -35.22 -11.31
N SER A 25 22.39 -33.99 -10.87
CA SER A 25 21.45 -33.12 -10.16
C SER A 25 20.63 -32.26 -11.13
N ALA A 26 19.44 -32.76 -11.50
CA ALA A 26 18.54 -32.05 -12.41
C ALA A 26 17.67 -31.00 -11.67
N HIS A 27 17.72 -29.74 -12.12
CA HIS A 27 16.82 -28.67 -11.67
C HIS A 27 15.75 -28.40 -12.74
N PHE A 28 14.55 -28.94 -12.53
CA PHE A 28 13.41 -28.68 -13.41
C PHE A 28 12.75 -27.36 -13.03
N THR A 29 12.98 -26.30 -13.81
CA THR A 29 12.22 -25.06 -13.69
C THR A 29 10.86 -25.21 -14.39
N SER A 30 9.83 -24.51 -13.91
CA SER A 30 8.48 -24.54 -14.49
C SER A 30 8.37 -23.93 -15.90
N VAL A 31 9.50 -23.52 -16.48
CA VAL A 31 9.61 -22.78 -17.75
C VAL A 31 9.82 -23.73 -18.94
N HIS A 32 10.37 -24.92 -18.72
CA HIS A 32 10.64 -25.89 -19.79
C HIS A 32 9.49 -26.88 -19.90
N ALA A 33 8.68 -26.72 -20.94
CA ALA A 33 7.43 -27.46 -21.07
C ALA A 33 7.43 -28.50 -22.19
N ASN A 34 8.49 -28.55 -22.99
CA ASN A 34 8.66 -29.52 -24.05
C ASN A 34 10.13 -29.94 -24.14
N TYR A 35 10.36 -31.07 -24.81
CA TYR A 35 11.70 -31.65 -24.98
C TYR A 35 12.72 -30.64 -25.54
N TYR A 36 12.33 -29.84 -26.54
CA TYR A 36 13.15 -28.79 -27.14
C TYR A 36 13.66 -27.74 -26.12
N THR A 37 12.79 -27.24 -25.25
CA THR A 37 13.17 -26.24 -24.23
C THR A 37 14.01 -26.82 -23.10
N ALA A 38 13.88 -28.12 -22.83
CA ALA A 38 14.73 -28.82 -21.86
C ALA A 38 16.11 -29.11 -22.44
N TRP A 39 16.19 -29.61 -23.67
CA TRP A 39 17.45 -29.84 -24.39
C TRP A 39 18.26 -28.55 -24.53
N LYS A 40 17.65 -27.47 -25.05
CA LYS A 40 18.32 -26.17 -25.22
C LYS A 40 18.80 -25.53 -23.92
N TYR A 41 18.23 -25.88 -22.77
CA TYR A 41 18.69 -25.41 -21.46
C TYR A 41 19.95 -26.15 -21.00
N VAL A 42 20.02 -27.45 -21.29
CA VAL A 42 21.16 -28.30 -20.92
C VAL A 42 22.34 -28.07 -21.86
N THR A 43 22.09 -27.79 -23.14
CA THR A 43 23.14 -27.62 -24.16
C THR A 43 23.58 -26.16 -24.39
N LYS A 44 23.01 -25.19 -23.66
CA LYS A 44 23.22 -23.75 -23.91
C LYS A 44 24.66 -23.27 -23.72
N GLU A 45 25.39 -23.87 -22.79
CA GLU A 45 26.72 -23.41 -22.37
C GLU A 45 27.84 -24.37 -22.81
N ASP A 46 27.49 -25.57 -23.29
CA ASP A 46 28.46 -26.59 -23.67
C ASP A 46 28.77 -26.54 -25.17
N ARG A 47 30.03 -26.26 -25.51
CA ARG A 47 30.50 -26.16 -26.91
C ARG A 47 30.48 -27.51 -27.67
N HIS A 48 30.38 -28.63 -26.95
CA HIS A 48 30.45 -30.00 -27.47
C HIS A 48 29.46 -30.92 -26.73
N SER A 49 28.17 -30.65 -26.83
CA SER A 49 27.14 -31.52 -26.26
C SER A 49 27.11 -32.88 -26.97
N VAL A 50 27.22 -33.97 -26.21
CA VAL A 50 27.13 -35.34 -26.74
C VAL A 50 25.66 -35.76 -26.81
N GLU A 51 25.21 -36.14 -28.00
CA GLU A 51 23.83 -36.56 -28.25
C GLU A 51 23.78 -38.07 -28.54
N SER A 52 22.66 -38.72 -28.21
CA SER A 52 22.45 -40.13 -28.52
C SER A 52 22.27 -40.36 -30.02
N GLU A 53 22.67 -41.54 -30.51
CA GLU A 53 22.41 -41.93 -31.92
C GLU A 53 20.92 -41.81 -32.28
N GLY A 54 20.63 -41.07 -33.36
CA GLY A 54 19.27 -40.81 -33.84
C GLY A 54 18.57 -39.59 -33.24
N HIS A 55 19.29 -38.71 -32.52
CA HIS A 55 18.72 -37.45 -32.03
C HIS A 55 18.37 -36.50 -33.19
N PRO A 56 17.14 -35.92 -33.21
CA PRO A 56 16.76 -34.95 -34.24
C PRO A 56 17.58 -33.67 -34.11
N ASP A 57 17.97 -33.06 -35.23
CA ASP A 57 18.77 -31.82 -35.20
C ASP A 57 17.90 -30.63 -34.75
N LEU A 58 18.16 -30.16 -33.53
CA LEU A 58 17.40 -29.09 -32.87
C LEU A 58 18.17 -27.76 -32.83
N ASN A 59 19.38 -27.68 -33.40
CA ASN A 59 20.19 -26.46 -33.39
C ASN A 59 19.59 -25.34 -34.25
N ASP A 60 19.08 -25.68 -35.42
CA ASP A 60 18.57 -24.71 -36.42
C ASP A 60 17.03 -24.61 -36.48
N SER A 61 16.34 -25.37 -35.64
CA SER A 61 14.87 -25.38 -35.64
C SER A 61 14.31 -24.17 -34.88
N GLU A 62 13.54 -23.31 -35.56
CA GLU A 62 12.50 -22.52 -34.86
C GLU A 62 11.64 -23.51 -34.10
N GLY A 63 11.72 -23.50 -32.77
CA GLY A 63 11.17 -24.56 -31.91
C GLY A 63 9.74 -24.98 -32.27
N PRO A 64 9.28 -26.16 -31.82
CA PRO A 64 8.09 -26.83 -32.35
C PRO A 64 6.88 -25.88 -32.50
N SER A 65 6.16 -25.94 -33.63
CA SER A 65 5.02 -25.06 -33.97
C SER A 65 3.99 -24.91 -32.83
N THR A 66 3.87 -25.93 -31.99
CA THR A 66 3.02 -25.97 -30.80
C THR A 66 3.52 -25.12 -29.61
N SER A 67 4.72 -24.55 -29.67
CA SER A 67 5.34 -23.75 -28.61
C SER A 67 4.51 -22.51 -28.26
N LYS A 68 4.01 -21.79 -29.28
CA LYS A 68 3.12 -20.62 -29.09
C LYS A 68 1.80 -21.01 -28.42
N ALA A 69 1.18 -22.11 -28.86
CA ALA A 69 -0.05 -22.64 -28.26
C ALA A 69 0.17 -23.09 -26.80
N HIS A 70 1.33 -23.69 -26.51
CA HIS A 70 1.69 -24.12 -25.17
C HIS A 70 1.94 -22.93 -24.23
N MET A 71 2.69 -21.91 -24.67
CA MET A 71 2.90 -20.66 -23.91
C MET A 71 1.57 -19.95 -23.64
N ALA A 72 0.67 -19.89 -24.64
CA ALA A 72 -0.67 -19.32 -24.48
C ALA A 72 -1.52 -20.09 -23.45
N ASN A 73 -1.45 -21.43 -23.44
CA ASN A 73 -2.14 -22.24 -22.44
C ASN A 73 -1.54 -22.11 -21.04
N ARG A 74 -0.20 -21.94 -20.91
CA ARG A 74 0.47 -21.63 -19.64
C ARG A 74 -0.01 -20.28 -19.09
N ASN A 75 -0.04 -19.24 -19.90
CA ASN A 75 -0.50 -17.91 -19.50
C ASN A 75 -1.99 -17.91 -19.15
N ARG A 76 -2.83 -18.62 -19.91
CA ARG A 76 -4.26 -18.83 -19.56
C ARG A 76 -4.43 -19.59 -18.26
N ARG A 77 -3.56 -20.56 -17.95
CA ARG A 77 -3.60 -21.33 -16.70
C ARG A 77 -3.14 -20.49 -15.50
N ILE A 78 -2.09 -19.68 -15.65
CA ILE A 78 -1.63 -18.72 -14.64
C ILE A 78 -2.72 -17.65 -14.41
N LYS A 79 -3.30 -17.07 -15.47
CA LYS A 79 -4.44 -16.15 -15.35
C LYS A 79 -5.65 -16.79 -14.67
N ARG A 80 -5.97 -18.07 -14.91
CA ARG A 80 -7.08 -18.77 -14.21
C ARG A 80 -6.79 -19.06 -12.74
N VAL A 81 -5.52 -19.26 -12.37
CA VAL A 81 -5.09 -19.46 -10.98
C VAL A 81 -5.06 -18.11 -10.24
N CYS A 82 -4.53 -17.05 -10.85
CA CYS A 82 -4.61 -15.69 -10.32
C CYS A 82 -6.06 -15.19 -10.27
N LYS A 83 -6.91 -15.45 -11.27
CA LYS A 83 -8.35 -15.05 -11.27
C LYS A 83 -9.20 -15.74 -10.20
N ARG A 84 -8.70 -16.80 -9.55
CA ARG A 84 -9.33 -17.40 -8.35
C ARG A 84 -8.81 -16.84 -7.02
N GLN A 85 -7.73 -16.04 -7.02
CA GLN A 85 -7.19 -15.37 -5.82
C GLN A 85 -7.08 -13.84 -5.94
N PHE A 86 -7.27 -13.27 -7.13
CA PHE A 86 -7.32 -11.86 -7.46
C PHE A 86 -8.09 -11.75 -8.78
N VAL A 87 -9.36 -11.35 -8.74
CA VAL A 87 -10.05 -10.91 -9.95
C VAL A 87 -9.50 -9.53 -10.31
N GLU A 88 -8.55 -9.55 -11.25
CA GLU A 88 -8.30 -8.64 -12.39
C GLU A 88 -8.13 -7.13 -12.13
N GLU A 89 -6.93 -6.57 -12.42
CA GLU A 89 -6.37 -6.11 -13.73
C GLU A 89 -7.07 -4.82 -14.20
N ASP A 90 -6.45 -3.83 -14.85
CA ASP A 90 -5.07 -3.54 -15.24
C ASP A 90 -5.03 -2.03 -15.56
N THR A 91 -3.86 -1.45 -15.40
CA THR A 91 -3.43 -0.13 -15.86
C THR A 91 -3.37 -0.08 -17.38
N ASP A 92 -3.85 1.02 -17.99
CA ASP A 92 -3.56 1.33 -19.39
C ASP A 92 -2.76 2.63 -19.49
N THR A 93 -1.72 2.56 -20.30
CA THR A 93 -0.59 3.49 -20.36
C THR A 93 -0.80 4.48 -21.50
N PHE A 94 -0.55 5.74 -21.19
CA PHE A 94 -0.31 6.92 -22.03
C PHE A 94 0.13 6.64 -23.49
N LEU A 95 -0.62 7.19 -24.45
CA LEU A 95 -0.10 7.79 -25.69
C LEU A 95 -1.00 8.96 -26.09
N GLU A 96 -0.49 10.17 -25.88
CA GLU A 96 -0.99 11.40 -26.51
C GLU A 96 -0.39 11.48 -27.93
N GLN A 97 -1.26 11.63 -28.94
CA GLN A 97 -0.88 12.27 -30.20
C GLN A 97 -1.92 13.34 -30.51
N SER A 98 -1.40 14.57 -30.56
CA SER A 98 -2.02 15.81 -30.99
C SER A 98 -2.12 15.84 -32.51
N ASP A 99 -3.26 16.22 -33.06
CA ASP A 99 -3.35 16.82 -34.39
C ASP A 99 -4.37 17.97 -34.36
N GLY A 100 -3.95 19.10 -34.93
CA GLY A 100 -4.74 20.31 -35.12
C GLY A 100 -5.45 20.36 -36.48
N ASP A 101 -6.32 21.37 -36.58
CA ASP A 101 -6.96 21.99 -37.75
C ASP A 101 -7.88 21.18 -38.70
N ASN A 102 -9.19 21.31 -38.43
CA ASN A 102 -10.28 21.92 -39.25
C ASN A 102 -10.53 21.48 -40.73
N PRO A 103 -11.66 21.87 -41.35
CA PRO A 103 -12.97 21.21 -41.36
C PRO A 103 -13.40 20.70 -42.76
N GLU A 104 -14.35 19.76 -42.84
CA GLU A 104 -15.54 19.86 -43.72
C GLU A 104 -16.38 18.59 -43.76
N GLU A 105 -17.70 18.85 -43.75
CA GLU A 105 -18.86 18.09 -44.20
C GLU A 105 -18.90 16.56 -44.33
N SER A 106 -19.93 16.06 -43.63
CA SER A 106 -20.97 15.15 -44.13
C SER A 106 -20.85 13.64 -43.83
N LYS A 107 -22.02 13.13 -43.42
CA LYS A 107 -22.53 11.76 -43.38
C LYS A 107 -22.47 11.02 -42.04
N SER A 108 -23.65 11.10 -41.40
CA SER A 108 -24.22 10.20 -40.40
C SER A 108 -23.64 8.78 -40.34
N LYS A 109 -22.92 8.47 -39.25
CA LYS A 109 -22.88 7.13 -38.62
C LYS A 109 -22.83 7.27 -37.11
N GLN A 110 -23.72 6.53 -36.45
CA GLN A 110 -23.90 6.46 -35.01
C GLN A 110 -22.63 6.00 -34.29
N SER A 111 -22.26 6.67 -33.20
CA SER A 111 -21.69 5.99 -32.04
C SER A 111 -22.28 6.64 -30.78
N GLY A 112 -22.99 5.85 -29.97
CA GLY A 112 -23.44 6.32 -28.67
C GLY A 112 -22.21 6.68 -27.85
N LYS A 113 -22.04 7.96 -27.49
CA LYS A 113 -20.98 8.41 -26.59
C LYS A 113 -21.02 7.55 -25.32
N LYS A 114 -20.08 6.61 -25.17
CA LYS A 114 -19.92 5.86 -23.91
C LYS A 114 -19.76 6.90 -22.79
N ARG A 115 -20.65 6.87 -21.79
CA ARG A 115 -20.57 7.77 -20.64
C ARG A 115 -19.20 7.55 -19.98
N LYS A 116 -18.44 8.64 -19.77
CA LYS A 116 -17.14 8.58 -19.11
C LYS A 116 -17.38 8.15 -17.66
N ARG A 117 -16.85 6.99 -17.29
CA ARG A 117 -16.91 6.48 -15.91
C ARG A 117 -16.18 7.42 -14.96
N LEU A 118 -16.70 7.54 -13.74
CA LEU A 118 -16.05 8.33 -12.69
C LEU A 118 -14.69 7.70 -12.32
N SER A 119 -13.63 8.49 -12.44
CA SER A 119 -12.27 8.07 -12.07
C SER A 119 -12.09 8.08 -10.55
N ALA A 120 -11.23 7.22 -10.03
CA ALA A 120 -10.86 7.19 -8.61
C ALA A 120 -10.33 8.56 -8.13
N TYR A 121 -9.59 9.28 -8.98
CA TYR A 121 -9.09 10.63 -8.67
C TYR A 121 -10.21 11.65 -8.44
N LYS A 122 -11.27 11.62 -9.27
CA LYS A 122 -12.44 12.48 -9.06
C LYS A 122 -13.21 12.11 -7.79
N VAL A 123 -13.24 10.82 -7.45
CA VAL A 123 -13.84 10.36 -6.19
C VAL A 123 -13.03 10.87 -4.99
N SER A 124 -11.69 10.88 -5.05
CA SER A 124 -10.86 11.47 -3.98
C SER A 124 -11.11 12.97 -3.80
N GLU A 125 -11.28 13.75 -4.88
CA GLU A 125 -11.63 15.18 -4.77
C GLU A 125 -12.99 15.38 -4.08
N ILE A 126 -13.99 14.54 -4.42
CA ILE A 126 -15.30 14.57 -3.76
C ILE A 126 -15.17 14.22 -2.27
N ILE A 127 -14.39 13.19 -1.93
CA ILE A 127 -14.14 12.78 -0.55
C ILE A 127 -13.57 13.93 0.28
N LEU A 128 -12.56 14.63 -0.24
CA LEU A 128 -11.93 15.76 0.43
C LEU A 128 -12.89 16.95 0.55
N SER A 129 -13.56 17.33 -0.55
CA SER A 129 -14.48 18.48 -0.56
C SER A 129 -15.69 18.31 0.38
N LYS A 130 -16.13 17.07 0.62
CA LYS A 130 -17.26 16.75 1.50
C LYS A 130 -16.84 16.22 2.87
N GLY A 131 -15.54 16.10 3.13
CA GLY A 131 -15.02 15.65 4.42
C GLY A 131 -15.39 14.21 4.78
N LEU A 132 -15.53 13.32 3.79
CA LEU A 132 -15.98 11.94 4.01
C LEU A 132 -14.82 11.09 4.56
N ARG A 133 -14.96 10.57 5.77
CA ARG A 133 -13.92 9.78 6.46
C ARG A 133 -14.13 8.28 6.31
N ASN A 134 -15.38 7.85 6.20
CA ASN A 134 -15.74 6.45 6.27
C ASN A 134 -16.56 6.00 5.06
N ARG A 135 -16.48 4.70 4.75
CA ARG A 135 -17.28 4.11 3.66
C ARG A 135 -18.78 4.27 3.86
N THR A 136 -19.26 4.23 5.10
CA THR A 136 -20.68 4.43 5.42
C THR A 136 -21.14 5.83 5.05
N GLU A 137 -20.32 6.84 5.32
CA GLU A 137 -20.59 8.24 4.95
C GLU A 137 -20.58 8.39 3.43
N LEU A 138 -19.63 7.76 2.74
CA LEU A 138 -19.58 7.76 1.27
C LEU A 138 -20.80 7.08 0.64
N LEU A 139 -21.32 5.99 1.25
CA LEU A 139 -22.55 5.34 0.81
C LEU A 139 -23.78 6.22 1.05
N ALA A 140 -23.88 6.86 2.21
CA ALA A 140 -24.97 7.77 2.52
C ALA A 140 -25.00 8.94 1.52
N PHE A 141 -23.84 9.54 1.26
CA PHE A 141 -23.68 10.60 0.27
C PHE A 141 -24.01 10.10 -1.16
N SER A 142 -23.62 8.87 -1.50
CA SER A 142 -23.97 8.27 -2.79
C SER A 142 -25.47 8.03 -2.96
N ASN A 143 -26.21 7.70 -1.89
CA ASN A 143 -27.66 7.53 -1.95
C ASN A 143 -28.35 8.89 -2.12
N GLN A 144 -27.91 9.91 -1.41
CA GLN A 144 -28.40 11.29 -1.58
C GLN A 144 -28.22 11.78 -3.02
N GLN A 145 -27.04 11.56 -3.60
CA GLN A 145 -26.76 11.93 -4.99
C GLN A 145 -27.62 11.16 -6.00
N ARG A 146 -28.02 9.93 -5.68
CA ARG A 146 -28.93 9.13 -6.51
C ARG A 146 -30.35 9.70 -6.51
N GLU A 147 -30.83 10.22 -5.39
CA GLU A 147 -32.12 10.92 -5.29
C GLU A 147 -32.13 12.19 -6.16
N GLU A 148 -30.99 12.87 -6.28
CA GLU A 148 -30.78 14.00 -7.20
C GLU A 148 -30.55 13.58 -8.68
N GLY A 149 -30.57 12.28 -8.99
CA GLY A 149 -30.36 11.75 -10.34
C GLY A 149 -28.89 11.56 -10.75
N LYS A 150 -27.93 11.84 -9.87
CA LYS A 150 -26.49 11.63 -10.10
C LYS A 150 -26.08 10.23 -9.66
N THR A 151 -26.07 9.28 -10.60
CA THR A 151 -25.79 7.86 -10.31
C THR A 151 -24.31 7.47 -10.41
N ASP A 152 -23.44 8.35 -10.90
CA ASP A 152 -22.04 8.01 -11.21
C ASP A 152 -21.24 7.51 -10.00
N LEU A 153 -21.47 8.10 -8.82
CA LEU A 153 -20.78 7.70 -7.58
C LEU A 153 -21.26 6.33 -7.09
N ALA A 154 -22.57 6.06 -7.22
CA ALA A 154 -23.14 4.76 -6.89
C ALA A 154 -22.60 3.68 -7.83
N GLU A 155 -22.51 3.99 -9.13
CA GLU A 155 -21.93 3.09 -10.13
C GLU A 155 -20.46 2.78 -9.80
N PHE A 156 -19.67 3.77 -9.39
CA PHE A 156 -18.29 3.57 -8.95
C PHE A 156 -18.21 2.62 -7.74
N ILE A 157 -19.02 2.84 -6.71
CA ILE A 157 -19.00 2.04 -5.47
C ILE A 157 -19.48 0.61 -5.71
N VAL A 158 -20.44 0.39 -6.61
CA VAL A 158 -20.94 -0.95 -6.94
C VAL A 158 -19.95 -1.71 -7.83
N ASN A 159 -19.34 -1.02 -8.79
CA ASN A 159 -18.36 -1.63 -9.70
C ASN A 159 -17.01 -1.91 -9.01
N ARG A 160 -16.70 -1.22 -7.91
CA ARG A 160 -15.45 -1.39 -7.15
C ARG A 160 -15.71 -2.09 -5.82
N GLY A 161 -14.91 -3.09 -5.50
CA GLY A 161 -15.03 -3.80 -4.21
C GLY A 161 -14.81 -2.89 -3.00
N LYS A 162 -15.34 -3.30 -1.84
CA LYS A 162 -15.19 -2.61 -0.54
C LYS A 162 -13.74 -2.18 -0.26
N LYS A 163 -12.77 -3.05 -0.58
CA LYS A 163 -11.34 -2.82 -0.38
C LYS A 163 -10.84 -1.60 -1.16
N VAL A 164 -11.11 -1.55 -2.47
CA VAL A 164 -10.68 -0.44 -3.33
C VAL A 164 -11.29 0.88 -2.90
N VAL A 165 -12.56 0.89 -2.52
CA VAL A 165 -13.22 2.12 -2.04
C VAL A 165 -12.57 2.64 -0.76
N ASN A 166 -12.23 1.75 0.18
CA ASN A 166 -11.51 2.14 1.39
C ASN A 166 -10.10 2.66 1.10
N GLU A 167 -9.38 2.02 0.17
CA GLU A 167 -8.05 2.47 -0.26
C GLU A 167 -8.11 3.88 -0.88
N VAL A 168 -9.13 4.18 -1.68
CA VAL A 168 -9.31 5.53 -2.26
C VAL A 168 -9.57 6.56 -1.17
N ILE A 169 -10.39 6.25 -0.16
CA ILE A 169 -10.62 7.14 0.99
C ILE A 169 -9.31 7.38 1.76
N ALA A 170 -8.58 6.31 2.07
CA ALA A 170 -7.30 6.40 2.79
C ALA A 170 -6.28 7.23 2.01
N THR A 171 -6.07 6.90 0.74
CA THR A 171 -5.12 7.59 -0.15
C THR A 171 -5.46 9.07 -0.31
N ALA A 172 -6.75 9.43 -0.38
CA ALA A 172 -7.16 10.83 -0.48
C ALA A 172 -6.72 11.65 0.73
N TRP A 173 -6.97 11.14 1.95
CA TRP A 173 -6.57 11.80 3.19
C TRP A 173 -5.07 11.75 3.44
N GLU A 174 -4.40 10.66 3.03
CA GLU A 174 -2.94 10.55 3.06
C GLU A 174 -2.31 11.60 2.14
N MET A 175 -2.81 11.77 0.91
CA MET A 175 -2.34 12.80 -0.01
C MET A 175 -2.52 14.22 0.55
N GLU A 176 -3.68 14.54 1.12
CA GLU A 176 -3.93 15.87 1.70
C GLU A 176 -3.02 16.16 2.91
N SER A 177 -2.79 15.14 3.74
CA SER A 177 -1.97 15.26 4.94
C SER A 177 -0.49 14.96 4.72
N ALA A 178 -0.08 14.54 3.51
CA ALA A 178 1.27 14.10 3.21
C ALA A 178 2.29 15.20 3.48
N GLN A 179 2.05 16.41 2.98
CA GLN A 179 2.97 17.53 3.17
C GLN A 179 3.09 17.89 4.66
N ARG A 180 1.97 18.00 5.39
CA ARG A 180 1.98 18.27 6.84
C ARG A 180 2.71 17.18 7.62
N THR A 181 2.53 15.93 7.22
CA THR A 181 3.18 14.77 7.84
C THR A 181 4.69 14.78 7.57
N GLN A 182 5.09 15.09 6.34
CA GLN A 182 6.49 15.22 5.95
C GLN A 182 7.18 16.37 6.68
N GLU A 183 6.56 17.55 6.73
CA GLU A 183 7.06 18.71 7.48
C GLU A 183 7.18 18.38 8.98
N ARG A 184 6.22 17.66 9.54
CA ARG A 184 6.26 17.21 10.94
C ARG A 184 7.38 16.21 11.19
N GLN A 185 7.61 15.25 10.30
CA GLN A 185 8.68 14.25 10.45
C GLN A 185 10.07 14.87 10.41
N GLY A 186 10.23 16.00 9.68
CA GLY A 186 11.47 16.76 9.64
C GLY A 186 11.74 17.61 10.90
N LYS A 187 10.73 17.85 11.75
CA LYS A 187 10.85 18.70 12.93
C LYS A 187 11.18 17.89 14.19
N THR A 188 12.09 18.42 14.99
CA THR A 188 12.38 17.94 16.33
C THR A 188 11.20 18.24 17.28
N ARG A 189 11.08 17.49 18.38
CA ARG A 189 10.00 17.72 19.37
C ARG A 189 10.02 19.13 19.95
N ILE A 190 11.20 19.75 20.08
CA ILE A 190 11.33 21.12 20.59
C ILE A 190 10.88 22.15 19.55
N GLU A 191 11.12 21.90 18.26
CA GLU A 191 10.61 22.76 17.18
C GLU A 191 9.09 22.69 17.10
N LEU A 192 8.51 21.49 17.22
CA LEU A 192 7.05 21.34 17.27
C LEU A 192 6.42 22.10 18.45
N LEU A 193 7.10 22.15 19.60
CA LEU A 193 6.65 22.96 20.75
C LEU A 193 6.81 24.46 20.52
N ARG A 194 7.87 24.90 19.82
CA ARG A 194 8.04 26.30 19.44
C ARG A 194 7.00 26.76 18.43
N ASP A 195 6.68 25.92 17.45
CA ASP A 195 5.61 26.19 16.49
C ASP A 195 4.26 26.28 17.21
N ALA A 196 3.98 25.34 18.12
CA ALA A 196 2.76 25.38 18.94
C ALA A 196 2.68 26.64 19.82
N TYR A 197 3.82 27.14 20.32
CA TYR A 197 3.88 28.37 21.12
C TYR A 197 3.52 29.63 20.30
N GLN A 198 3.75 29.61 18.98
CA GLN A 198 3.39 30.74 18.10
C GLN A 198 1.89 30.81 17.81
N HIS A 199 1.16 29.73 18.04
CA HIS A 199 -0.27 29.66 17.84
C HIS A 199 -1.02 29.89 19.15
N GLU A 200 -2.22 30.46 19.04
CA GLU A 200 -3.09 30.66 20.20
C GLU A 200 -3.47 29.31 20.82
N CYS A 201 -3.38 29.20 22.15
CA CYS A 201 -3.72 27.96 22.84
C CYS A 201 -5.22 27.68 22.65
N THR A 202 -5.57 26.56 22.03
CA THR A 202 -6.96 26.11 21.92
C THR A 202 -7.44 25.40 23.19
N CYS A 203 -6.78 25.64 24.33
CA CYS A 203 -7.20 25.08 25.60
C CYS A 203 -8.51 25.76 26.03
N ASN A 204 -9.58 24.97 26.21
CA ASN A 204 -10.93 25.42 26.60
C ASN A 204 -11.02 26.09 28.00
N ALA A 205 -9.90 26.44 28.59
CA ALA A 205 -9.81 27.08 29.90
C ALA A 205 -8.59 27.99 29.89
N ASP A 206 -8.79 29.24 30.31
CA ASP A 206 -7.86 30.38 30.30
C ASP A 206 -6.54 30.13 31.07
N GLY A 207 -5.74 29.16 30.64
CA GLY A 207 -4.53 28.75 31.34
C GLY A 207 -4.75 28.08 32.70
N GLU A 208 -5.97 27.62 33.02
CA GLU A 208 -6.27 26.98 34.31
C GLU A 208 -5.35 25.79 34.61
N TRP A 209 -4.97 25.02 33.59
CA TRP A 209 -4.01 23.94 33.76
C TRP A 209 -2.65 24.47 34.23
N HIS A 210 -2.17 25.57 33.64
CA HIS A 210 -0.88 26.16 33.99
C HIS A 210 -0.89 26.62 35.44
N TYR A 211 -1.95 27.32 35.86
CA TYR A 211 -2.13 27.74 37.24
C TYR A 211 -2.16 26.55 38.21
N CYS A 212 -2.98 25.53 37.94
CA CYS A 212 -3.06 24.32 38.75
C CYS A 212 -1.73 23.56 38.80
N ALA A 213 -0.97 23.52 37.69
CA ALA A 213 0.34 22.88 37.65
C ALA A 213 1.37 23.64 38.50
N LEU A 214 1.37 24.97 38.47
CA LEU A 214 2.23 25.79 39.33
C LEU A 214 1.92 25.56 40.81
N GLN A 215 0.64 25.57 41.19
CA GLN A 215 0.23 25.27 42.57
C GLN A 215 0.64 23.85 43.00
N LEU A 216 0.47 22.86 42.12
CA LEU A 216 0.86 21.49 42.41
C LEU A 216 2.37 21.37 42.64
N LEU A 217 3.19 22.00 41.79
CA LEU A 217 4.65 21.99 41.96
C LEU A 217 5.07 22.69 43.25
N ALA A 218 4.47 23.85 43.56
CA ALA A 218 4.72 24.57 44.80
C ALA A 218 4.35 23.74 46.04
N ASN A 219 3.17 23.10 46.05
CA ASN A 219 2.71 22.26 47.15
C ASN A 219 3.58 21.00 47.37
N ASN A 220 4.30 20.56 46.33
CA ASN A 220 5.24 19.45 46.41
C ASN A 220 6.69 19.91 46.61
N ASN A 221 6.94 21.21 46.85
CA ASN A 221 8.27 21.81 46.99
C ASN A 221 9.18 21.56 45.78
N ILE A 222 8.60 21.49 44.58
CA ILE A 222 9.34 21.31 43.32
C ILE A 222 9.51 22.67 42.66
N SER A 223 10.76 23.06 42.40
CA SER A 223 11.04 24.26 41.60
C SER A 223 10.51 24.09 40.17
N VAL A 224 9.78 25.11 39.71
CA VAL A 224 9.22 25.17 38.36
C VAL A 224 10.34 25.12 37.31
N ASP A 225 11.44 25.84 37.54
CA ASP A 225 12.59 25.86 36.64
C ASP A 225 13.26 24.49 36.54
N ASN A 226 13.41 23.79 37.67
CA ASN A 226 13.98 22.45 37.69
C ASN A 226 13.10 21.46 36.92
N PHE A 227 11.78 21.52 37.13
CA PHE A 227 10.85 20.67 36.41
C PHE A 227 10.87 20.98 34.89
N ALA A 228 10.82 22.25 34.51
CA ALA A 228 10.86 22.69 33.13
C ALA A 228 12.16 22.27 32.42
N ASN A 229 13.31 22.40 33.09
CA ASN A 229 14.61 21.98 32.55
C ASN A 229 14.67 20.47 32.33
N CYS A 230 14.18 19.67 33.28
CA CYS A 230 14.09 18.21 33.13
C CYS A 230 13.22 17.80 31.94
N VAL A 231 12.06 18.45 31.75
CA VAL A 231 11.16 18.20 30.62
C VAL A 231 11.81 18.63 29.30
N LYS A 232 12.45 19.80 29.26
CA LYS A 232 13.17 20.32 28.09
C LYS A 232 14.32 19.41 27.67
N GLU A 233 15.10 18.90 28.64
CA GLU A 233 16.19 17.97 28.37
C GLU A 233 15.67 16.64 27.80
N LEU A 234 14.60 16.09 28.38
CA LEU A 234 13.93 14.88 27.88
C LEU A 234 13.44 15.05 26.43
N LEU A 235 12.87 16.22 26.09
CA LEU A 235 12.37 16.52 24.75
C LEU A 235 13.50 16.74 23.74
N THR A 236 14.63 17.31 24.18
CA THR A 236 15.79 17.61 23.31
C THR A 236 16.64 16.38 23.06
N LYS A 237 17.00 15.62 24.10
CA LYS A 237 17.94 14.49 24.04
C LYS A 237 17.26 13.13 23.86
N GLY A 238 15.93 13.08 23.99
CA GLY A 238 15.14 11.86 23.88
C GLY A 238 15.34 10.90 25.06
N ARG A 239 14.68 9.73 24.95
CA ARG A 239 14.73 8.66 25.96
C ARG A 239 16.17 8.18 26.15
N GLY A 240 16.59 7.93 27.39
CA GLY A 240 17.89 7.34 27.67
C GLY A 240 18.14 7.10 29.16
N LYS A 241 19.26 6.46 29.46
CA LYS A 241 19.70 6.24 30.84
C LYS A 241 19.89 7.60 31.53
N PHE A 242 19.30 7.77 32.71
CA PHE A 242 19.31 9.02 33.50
C PHE A 242 18.66 10.25 32.84
N ARG A 243 17.95 10.08 31.72
CA ARG A 243 17.27 11.20 31.01
C ARG A 243 15.75 11.14 31.08
N ASN A 244 15.20 10.11 31.73
CA ASN A 244 13.76 9.94 31.85
C ASN A 244 13.26 10.66 33.10
N VAL A 245 12.16 11.39 32.97
CA VAL A 245 11.47 12.02 34.10
C VAL A 245 10.51 11.01 34.71
N MET A 246 10.69 10.69 35.99
CA MET A 246 9.80 9.84 36.76
C MET A 246 9.15 10.66 37.86
N LEU A 247 7.82 10.69 37.90
CA LEU A 247 7.07 11.29 38.99
C LEU A 247 6.66 10.18 39.96
N THR A 248 7.15 10.26 41.20
CA THR A 248 6.88 9.29 42.27
C THR A 248 6.10 9.93 43.40
N GLY A 249 5.19 9.19 44.01
CA GLY A 249 4.43 9.65 45.17
C GLY A 249 3.13 8.87 45.38
N PRO A 250 2.46 9.04 46.51
CA PRO A 250 1.20 8.35 46.83
C PRO A 250 0.06 8.73 45.87
N ALA A 251 -1.06 8.00 45.94
CA ALA A 251 -2.24 8.34 45.16
C ALA A 251 -2.68 9.79 45.41
N ASN A 252 -3.31 10.42 44.41
CA ASN A 252 -3.84 11.79 44.48
C ASN A 252 -2.83 12.95 44.56
N CYS A 253 -1.52 12.72 44.40
CA CYS A 253 -0.52 13.80 44.31
C CYS A 253 -0.42 14.49 42.93
N GLY A 254 -1.44 14.41 42.07
CA GLY A 254 -1.45 15.11 40.77
C GLY A 254 -0.46 14.61 39.71
N LYS A 255 0.22 13.46 39.90
CA LYS A 255 1.16 12.88 38.92
C LYS A 255 0.54 12.72 37.52
N THR A 256 -0.65 12.11 37.45
CA THR A 256 -1.38 11.90 36.20
C THR A 256 -1.84 13.22 35.58
N PHE A 257 -2.17 14.21 36.41
CA PHE A 257 -2.57 15.54 35.96
C PHE A 257 -1.42 16.26 35.22
N LEU A 258 -0.19 16.19 35.75
CA LEU A 258 1.00 16.75 35.08
C LEU A 258 1.34 16.01 33.78
N LEU A 259 1.23 14.69 33.75
CA LEU A 259 1.63 13.88 32.59
C LEU A 259 0.58 13.84 31.46
N ASN A 260 -0.71 13.96 31.79
CA ASN A 260 -1.77 13.86 30.80
C ASN A 260 -1.66 14.93 29.71
N LEU A 261 -1.17 16.12 30.03
CA LEU A 261 -0.98 17.17 29.02
C LEU A 261 0.09 16.78 27.99
N LEU A 262 1.18 16.16 28.45
CA LEU A 262 2.24 15.69 27.57
C LEU A 262 1.78 14.54 26.65
N ASN A 263 0.79 13.76 27.10
CA ASN A 263 0.21 12.68 26.32
C ASN A 263 -0.92 13.14 25.38
N LYS A 264 -1.65 14.20 25.74
CA LYS A 264 -2.82 14.70 24.99
C LYS A 264 -2.48 15.75 23.93
N HIS A 265 -1.28 16.33 23.95
CA HIS A 265 -0.82 17.14 22.83
C HIS A 265 -0.75 16.27 21.56
N PRO A 266 -1.13 16.75 20.36
CA PRO A 266 -1.14 15.97 19.11
C PRO A 266 0.23 15.44 18.65
N LEU A 267 1.26 15.54 19.51
CA LEU A 267 2.54 14.88 19.38
C LEU A 267 2.46 13.35 19.51
N ALA A 268 1.43 12.80 20.18
CA ALA A 268 1.32 11.37 20.48
C ALA A 268 0.16 10.62 19.79
N SER A 269 -0.75 11.30 19.08
CA SER A 269 -1.83 10.65 18.33
C SER A 269 -1.46 10.54 16.85
N HIS A 270 -0.81 9.42 16.50
CA HIS A 270 -0.92 8.64 15.27
C HIS A 270 0.26 7.67 15.27
N GLY A 271 0.10 6.61 16.07
CA GLY A 271 0.79 5.33 15.95
C GLY A 271 -0.26 4.24 15.84
#